data_AF-A0A1I0HRL8-F1
#
_entry.id   AF-A0A1I0HRL8-F1
#
_cell.length_a   1.000
_cell.length_b   1.000
_cell.length_c   1.000
_cell.angle_alpha   90.00
_cell.angle_beta   90.00
_cell.angle_gamma   90.00
#
_symmetry.space_group_name_H-M   'P 1'
#
loop_
_entity.id
_entity.type
_entity.pdbx_description
1 polymer ?
#
loop_
_entity_poly.entity_id
_entity_poly.type
_entity_poly.pdbx_seq_one_letter_code
_entity_poly.pdbx_strand_id
1 'polypeptide(L)'
;MGMKDFFPIQNRQAANEYMDKVSQESEFTAHHKGFTKVPHKIHRCFGLSLYEKLILIDLIAYMSDKIMCYPTLEMIARNVGCSSKSIERHIEELEKKKMMLVSQSKNNTYYLPNYLHCHPYLLISEKTHEFIGGVREQVNN
;
A
#
# COMPACT_ATOMS: atom_id res chain seq x y z
N MET A 1 -4.51 23.99 -22.94
CA MET A 1 -3.74 22.73 -23.12
C MET A 1 -4.03 22.21 -24.51
N GLY A 2 -3.02 22.13 -25.37
CA GLY A 2 -3.17 21.69 -26.76
C GLY A 2 -3.06 20.17 -26.86
N MET A 3 -3.64 19.56 -27.90
CA MET A 3 -3.59 18.11 -28.15
C MET A 3 -2.18 17.50 -28.17
N LYS A 4 -1.13 18.32 -28.37
CA LYS A 4 0.28 17.90 -28.36
C LYS A 4 0.83 17.60 -26.96
N ASP A 5 0.17 18.07 -25.91
CA ASP A 5 0.57 17.87 -24.51
C ASP A 5 0.28 16.44 -24.01
N PHE A 6 -0.40 15.61 -24.81
CA PHE A 6 -0.81 14.24 -24.46
C PHE A 6 0.06 13.13 -25.04
N PHE A 7 1.11 13.46 -25.81
CA PHE A 7 2.07 12.45 -26.24
C PHE A 7 3.03 12.11 -25.09
N PRO A 8 3.21 10.83 -24.74
CA PRO A 8 4.12 10.46 -23.66
C PRO A 8 5.56 10.81 -24.05
N ILE A 9 6.14 11.78 -23.35
CA ILE A 9 7.56 12.11 -23.41
C ILE A 9 8.24 11.47 -22.20
N GLN A 10 9.46 10.97 -22.38
CA GLN A 10 10.23 10.36 -21.30
C GLN A 10 10.55 11.38 -20.20
N ASN A 11 10.12 11.10 -18.95
CA ASN A 11 10.57 11.85 -17.78
C ASN A 11 12.07 11.61 -17.55
N ARG A 12 12.84 12.69 -17.36
CA ARG A 12 14.29 12.67 -17.10
C ARG A 12 14.66 12.87 -15.63
N GLN A 13 13.69 13.00 -14.74
CA GLN A 13 13.90 13.16 -13.30
C GLN A 13 13.91 11.79 -12.60
N ALA A 14 14.53 11.71 -11.42
CA ALA A 14 14.40 10.53 -10.58
C ALA A 14 12.91 10.31 -10.21
N ALA A 15 12.47 9.05 -10.13
CA ALA A 15 11.06 8.74 -9.92
C ALA A 15 10.50 9.35 -8.63
N ASN A 16 11.25 9.29 -7.52
CA ASN A 16 10.81 9.85 -6.24
C ASN A 16 10.66 11.37 -6.31
N GLU A 17 11.65 12.08 -6.86
CA GLU A 17 11.58 13.55 -7.03
C GLU A 17 10.40 13.97 -7.91
N TYR A 18 10.14 13.20 -8.96
CA TYR A 18 9.00 13.45 -9.84
C TYR A 18 7.66 13.17 -9.14
N MET A 19 7.54 12.07 -8.40
CA MET A 19 6.32 11.75 -7.64
C MET A 19 6.06 12.76 -6.53
N ASP A 20 7.09 13.29 -5.87
CA ASP A 20 6.95 14.38 -4.91
C ASP A 20 6.29 15.59 -5.58
N LYS A 21 6.77 16.00 -6.77
CA LYS A 21 6.15 17.09 -7.55
C LYS A 21 4.70 16.78 -7.95
N VAL A 22 4.45 15.61 -8.51
CA VAL A 22 3.09 15.18 -8.92
C VAL A 22 2.13 15.22 -7.72
N SER A 23 2.60 14.85 -6.53
CA SER A 23 1.78 14.85 -5.33
C SER A 23 1.36 16.23 -4.82
N GLN A 24 2.13 17.28 -5.16
CA GLN A 24 1.86 18.66 -4.76
C GLN A 24 1.08 19.44 -5.83
N GLU A 25 0.96 18.88 -7.04
CA GLU A 25 0.23 19.49 -8.14
C GLU A 25 -1.25 19.65 -7.77
N SER A 26 -1.80 20.84 -8.03
CA SER A 26 -3.20 21.12 -7.70
C SER A 26 -3.97 21.83 -8.81
N GLU A 27 -3.43 21.80 -10.03
CA GLU A 27 -4.04 22.40 -11.21
C GLU A 27 -5.48 21.90 -11.45
N PHE A 28 -5.74 20.60 -11.25
CA PHE A 28 -7.02 19.98 -11.59
C PHE A 28 -7.91 19.62 -10.39
N THR A 29 -7.34 19.48 -9.19
CA THR A 29 -8.08 19.09 -7.99
C THR A 29 -7.39 19.56 -6.71
N ALA A 30 -8.20 19.90 -5.70
CA ALA A 30 -7.73 20.15 -4.35
C ALA A 30 -7.64 18.86 -3.49
N HIS A 31 -8.09 17.72 -4.02
CA HIS A 31 -8.13 16.44 -3.32
C HIS A 31 -6.91 15.57 -3.65
N HIS A 32 -6.62 14.59 -2.79
CA HIS A 32 -5.54 13.60 -2.97
C HIS A 32 -4.13 14.21 -3.13
N LYS A 33 -3.87 15.30 -2.40
CA LYS A 33 -2.52 15.87 -2.29
C LYS A 33 -1.64 14.97 -1.43
N GLY A 34 -0.40 14.78 -1.85
CA GLY A 34 0.59 13.95 -1.17
C GLY A 34 0.70 12.53 -1.73
N PHE A 35 1.63 11.76 -1.15
CA PHE A 35 1.92 10.39 -1.53
C PHE A 35 2.14 9.56 -0.28
N THR A 36 1.87 8.26 -0.38
CA THR A 36 2.02 7.34 0.76
C THR A 36 3.38 6.67 0.72
N LYS A 37 4.18 6.83 1.76
CA LYS A 37 5.43 6.09 1.93
C LYS A 37 5.14 4.71 2.50
N VAL A 38 5.43 3.68 1.72
CA VAL A 38 5.17 2.28 2.09
C VAL A 38 6.47 1.48 2.04
N PRO A 39 6.86 0.76 3.10
CA PRO A 39 8.00 -0.14 3.06
C PRO A 39 7.87 -1.18 1.95
N HIS A 40 8.91 -1.36 1.14
CA HIS A 40 8.89 -2.34 0.05
C HIS A 40 8.61 -3.77 0.52
N LYS A 41 9.02 -4.13 1.74
CA LYS A 41 8.72 -5.44 2.34
C LYS A 41 7.21 -5.72 2.44
N ILE A 42 6.37 -4.70 2.63
CA ILE A 42 4.90 -4.85 2.64
C ILE A 42 4.41 -5.04 1.20
N HIS A 43 4.78 -4.13 0.30
CA HIS A 43 4.36 -4.13 -1.10
C HIS A 43 4.76 -5.43 -1.83
N ARG A 44 5.95 -5.96 -1.53
CA ARG A 44 6.53 -7.16 -2.16
C ARG A 44 6.34 -8.44 -1.35
N CYS A 45 5.56 -8.39 -0.26
CA CYS A 45 5.32 -9.56 0.58
C CYS A 45 4.62 -10.68 -0.21
N PHE A 46 5.21 -11.87 -0.27
CA PHE A 46 4.58 -13.04 -0.89
C PHE A 46 3.38 -13.57 -0.09
N GLY A 47 3.39 -13.36 1.23
CA GLY A 47 2.32 -13.79 2.14
C GLY A 47 1.06 -12.95 2.10
N LEU A 48 1.06 -11.86 1.32
CA LEU A 48 -0.07 -10.96 1.16
C LEU A 48 -0.63 -11.04 -0.25
N SER A 49 -1.96 -11.15 -0.35
CA SER A 49 -2.66 -11.01 -1.62
C SER A 49 -2.59 -9.57 -2.14
N LEU A 50 -2.92 -9.38 -3.42
CA LEU A 50 -2.97 -8.05 -4.03
C LEU A 50 -3.90 -7.10 -3.24
N TYR A 51 -5.11 -7.55 -2.92
CA TYR A 51 -6.08 -6.74 -2.19
C TYR A 51 -5.64 -6.44 -0.75
N GLU A 52 -5.04 -7.41 -0.07
CA GLU A 52 -4.49 -7.20 1.28
C GLU A 52 -3.40 -6.11 1.28
N LYS A 53 -2.53 -6.09 0.26
CA LYS A 53 -1.53 -5.03 0.09
C LYS A 53 -2.18 -3.68 -0.14
N LEU A 54 -3.13 -3.60 -1.06
CA LEU A 54 -3.83 -2.35 -1.39
C LEU A 54 -4.58 -1.79 -0.19
N ILE A 55 -5.26 -2.65 0.58
CA ILE A 55 -5.95 -2.25 1.82
C ILE A 55 -4.95 -1.70 2.84
N LEU A 56 -3.83 -2.38 3.10
CA LEU A 56 -2.82 -1.86 4.03
C LEU A 56 -2.28 -0.50 3.58
N ILE A 57 -2.03 -0.32 2.27
CA ILE A 57 -1.55 0.95 1.72
C ILE A 57 -2.58 2.06 1.90
N ASP A 58 -3.86 1.79 1.62
CA ASP A 58 -4.95 2.75 1.78
C ASP A 58 -5.14 3.13 3.25
N LEU A 59 -5.06 2.17 4.17
CA LEU A 59 -5.11 2.44 5.62
C LEU A 59 -3.91 3.25 6.10
N ILE A 60 -2.69 2.96 5.63
CA ILE A 60 -1.49 3.76 5.94
C ILE A 60 -1.69 5.21 5.44
N ALA A 61 -2.26 5.39 4.25
CA ALA A 61 -2.57 6.70 3.71
C ALA A 61 -3.59 7.46 4.58
N TYR A 62 -4.65 6.78 5.05
CA TYR A 62 -5.62 7.36 5.98
C TYR A 62 -5.04 7.70 7.35
N MET A 63 -4.13 6.87 7.85
CA MET A 63 -3.44 7.12 9.12
C MET A 63 -2.54 8.34 9.02
N SER A 64 -1.71 8.45 7.97
CA SER A 64 -0.77 9.55 7.75
C SER A 64 0.09 9.86 8.99
N ASP A 65 -0.28 10.87 9.78
CA ASP A 65 0.38 11.35 10.99
C ASP A 65 -0.26 10.82 12.29
N LYS A 66 -1.32 10.01 12.17
CA LYS A 66 -2.10 9.43 13.27
C LYS A 66 -1.76 7.97 13.48
N ILE A 67 -2.02 7.49 14.69
CA ILE A 67 -1.83 6.09 15.08
C ILE A 67 -2.96 5.14 14.64
N MET A 68 -4.07 5.70 14.14
CA MET A 68 -5.27 4.95 13.79
C MET A 68 -6.11 5.68 12.74
N CYS A 69 -7.00 4.94 12.07
CA CYS A 69 -7.97 5.49 11.13
C CYS A 69 -9.31 4.74 11.20
N TYR A 70 -10.37 5.34 10.68
CA TYR A 70 -11.73 4.79 10.72
C TYR A 70 -12.53 4.97 9.39
N PRO A 71 -11.94 4.71 8.21
CA PRO A 71 -12.71 4.71 6.96
C PRO A 71 -13.78 3.60 6.99
N THR A 72 -14.92 3.83 6.34
CA THR A 72 -15.95 2.79 6.20
C THR A 72 -15.51 1.73 5.20
N LEU A 73 -16.13 0.54 5.23
CA LEU A 73 -15.83 -0.52 4.25
C LEU A 73 -16.10 -0.05 2.81
N GLU A 74 -17.13 0.79 2.60
CA GLU A 74 -17.47 1.37 1.31
C GLU A 74 -16.39 2.34 0.81
N MET A 75 -15.78 3.12 1.71
CA MET A 75 -14.69 4.02 1.37
C MET A 75 -13.47 3.23 0.88
N ILE A 76 -13.06 2.21 1.64
CA ILE A 76 -11.95 1.34 1.28
C ILE A 76 -12.27 0.61 -0.04
N ALA A 77 -13.48 0.06 -0.18
CA ALA A 77 -13.94 -0.64 -1.38
C ALA A 77 -13.83 0.22 -2.64
N ARG A 78 -14.24 1.50 -2.55
CA ARG A 78 -14.13 2.46 -3.64
C ARG A 78 -12.68 2.76 -4.00
N ASN A 79 -11.79 2.93 -3.02
CA ASN A 79 -10.39 3.26 -3.27
C ASN A 79 -9.61 2.06 -3.83
N VAL A 80 -9.86 0.87 -3.29
CA VAL A 80 -9.18 -0.38 -3.67
C VAL A 80 -9.76 -0.99 -4.96
N GLY A 81 -11.01 -0.67 -5.30
CA GLY A 81 -11.67 -1.12 -6.52
C GLY A 81 -12.28 -2.53 -6.43
N CYS A 82 -12.87 -2.89 -5.29
CA CYS A 82 -13.63 -4.15 -5.14
C CYS A 82 -14.88 -3.98 -4.27
N SER A 83 -15.69 -5.03 -4.10
CA SER A 83 -16.92 -4.95 -3.28
C SER A 83 -16.61 -4.80 -1.79
N SER A 84 -17.50 -4.16 -1.02
CA SER A 84 -17.37 -4.07 0.45
C SER A 84 -17.29 -5.45 1.11
N LYS A 85 -17.98 -6.46 0.57
CA LYS A 85 -17.91 -7.85 1.05
C LYS A 85 -16.54 -8.48 0.81
N SER A 86 -15.88 -8.14 -0.31
CA SER A 86 -14.50 -8.54 -0.57
C SER A 86 -13.54 -7.87 0.41
N ILE A 87 -13.74 -6.57 0.69
CA ILE A 87 -12.95 -5.83 1.68
C ILE A 87 -13.08 -6.44 3.06
N GLU A 88 -14.30 -6.72 3.52
CA GLU A 88 -14.55 -7.35 4.82
C GLU A 88 -13.76 -8.66 4.96
N ARG A 89 -13.87 -9.56 3.97
CA ARG A 89 -13.10 -10.80 3.95
C ARG A 89 -11.58 -10.57 4.00
N HIS A 90 -11.07 -9.61 3.23
CA HIS A 90 -9.63 -9.32 3.22
C HIS A 90 -9.14 -8.68 4.53
N ILE A 91 -9.96 -7.85 5.18
CA ILE A 91 -9.67 -7.31 6.51
C ILE A 91 -9.61 -8.42 7.55
N GLU A 92 -10.57 -9.36 7.54
CA GLU A 92 -10.54 -10.53 8.42
C GLU A 92 -9.25 -11.35 8.22
N GLU A 93 -8.82 -11.57 6.98
CA GLU A 93 -7.57 -12.28 6.70
C GLU A 93 -6.34 -11.50 7.16
N LEU A 94 -6.29 -10.18 6.98
CA LEU A 94 -5.22 -9.33 7.51
C LEU A 94 -5.15 -9.38 9.04
N GLU A 95 -6.30 -9.38 9.72
CA GLU A 95 -6.39 -9.50 11.17
C GLU A 95 -5.97 -10.89 11.65
N LYS A 96 -6.39 -11.97 10.97
CA LYS A 96 -5.92 -13.34 11.24
C LYS A 96 -4.41 -13.47 11.09
N LYS A 97 -3.85 -12.85 10.04
CA LYS A 97 -2.40 -12.75 9.80
C LYS A 97 -1.69 -11.83 10.77
N LYS A 98 -2.41 -11.08 11.60
CA LYS A 98 -1.93 -10.08 12.56
C LYS A 98 -1.16 -8.91 11.92
N MET A 99 -1.48 -8.61 10.65
CA MET A 99 -0.93 -7.47 9.91
C MET A 99 -1.57 -6.14 10.29
N MET A 100 -2.72 -6.20 10.96
CA MET A 100 -3.47 -5.06 11.48
C MET A 100 -4.29 -5.49 12.69
N LEU A 101 -4.79 -4.51 13.43
CA LEU A 101 -5.80 -4.70 14.48
C LEU A 101 -7.07 -3.96 14.08
N VAL A 102 -8.21 -4.58 14.36
CA VAL A 102 -9.53 -3.99 14.14
C VAL A 102 -10.23 -3.87 15.49
N SER A 103 -10.64 -2.66 15.87
CA SER A 103 -11.53 -2.44 17.00
C SER A 103 -12.94 -2.20 16.47
N GLN A 104 -13.85 -3.12 16.79
CA GLN A 104 -15.26 -3.00 16.41
C GLN A 104 -15.99 -2.14 17.44
N SER A 105 -16.44 -0.96 17.00
CA SER A 105 -17.30 -0.07 17.79
C SER A 105 -18.55 0.29 16.96
N LYS A 106 -18.98 1.55 16.95
CA LYS A 106 -19.99 2.03 15.98
C LYS A 106 -19.46 1.98 14.54
N ASN A 107 -18.17 2.29 14.38
CA ASN A 107 -17.41 2.11 13.14
C ASN A 107 -16.16 1.27 13.47
N ASN A 108 -15.63 0.57 12.47
CA ASN A 108 -14.35 -0.10 12.60
C ASN A 108 -13.23 0.93 12.73
N THR A 109 -12.39 0.77 13.75
CA THR A 109 -11.14 1.52 13.90
C THR A 109 -9.97 0.60 13.63
N TYR A 110 -9.04 1.02 12.78
CA TYR A 110 -7.92 0.22 12.32
C TYR A 110 -6.61 0.75 12.89
N TYR A 111 -5.70 -0.17 13.21
CA TYR A 111 -4.38 0.11 13.75
C TYR A 111 -3.31 -0.76 13.07
N LEU A 112 -2.10 -0.23 12.94
CA LEU A 112 -0.92 -1.03 12.61
C LEU A 112 -0.34 -1.68 13.87
N PRO A 113 0.19 -2.90 13.78
CA PRO A 113 0.87 -3.53 14.90
C PRO A 113 2.25 -2.89 15.11
N ASN A 114 2.68 -2.79 16.37
CA ASN A 114 3.97 -2.21 16.75
C ASN A 114 5.20 -3.07 16.35
N TYR A 115 4.98 -4.23 15.74
CA TYR A 115 6.01 -5.19 15.36
C TYR A 115 6.07 -5.47 13.84
N LEU A 116 5.48 -4.60 12.99
CA LEU A 116 5.57 -4.79 11.52
C LEU A 116 7.01 -4.93 11.02
N HIS A 117 7.98 -4.28 11.65
CA HIS A 117 9.39 -4.36 11.25
C HIS A 117 9.98 -5.78 11.34
N CYS A 118 9.43 -6.63 12.21
CA CYS A 118 9.84 -8.02 12.46
C CYS A 118 8.69 -9.04 12.26
N HIS A 119 7.63 -8.67 11.54
CA HIS A 119 6.48 -9.54 11.32
C HIS A 119 6.89 -10.83 10.57
N PRO A 120 6.48 -12.04 11.00
CA PRO A 120 6.95 -13.30 10.41
C PRO A 120 6.77 -13.41 8.90
N TYR A 121 5.58 -13.06 8.39
CA TYR A 121 5.32 -13.05 6.94
C TYR A 121 6.24 -12.11 6.15
N LEU A 122 6.60 -10.95 6.72
CA LEU A 122 7.50 -10.00 6.07
C LEU A 122 8.93 -10.54 6.09
N LEU A 123 9.39 -11.09 7.21
CA LEU A 123 10.72 -11.69 7.34
C LEU A 123 10.90 -12.88 6.38
N ILE A 124 9.94 -13.81 6.36
CA ILE A 124 9.99 -14.97 5.46
C ILE A 124 9.98 -14.50 4.01
N SER A 125 9.15 -13.51 3.66
CA SER A 125 9.12 -12.98 2.29
C SER A 125 10.46 -12.39 1.85
N GLU A 126 11.13 -11.62 2.72
CA GLU A 126 12.44 -11.05 2.40
C GLU A 126 13.50 -12.14 2.24
N LYS A 127 13.50 -13.17 3.11
CA LYS A 127 14.38 -14.34 2.95
C LYS A 127 14.12 -15.13 1.67
N THR A 128 12.86 -15.23 1.25
CA THR A 128 12.52 -15.83 -0.04
C THR A 128 13.05 -14.99 -1.21
N HIS A 129 12.98 -13.66 -1.14
CA HIS A 129 13.59 -12.79 -2.15
C HIS A 129 15.11 -12.95 -2.20
N GLU A 130 15.79 -12.97 -1.04
CA GLU A 130 17.25 -13.21 -0.96
C GLU A 130 17.62 -14.55 -1.61
N PHE A 131 16.88 -15.62 -1.29
CA PHE A 131 17.11 -16.95 -1.86
C PHE A 131 16.95 -16.97 -3.39
N ILE A 132 15.85 -16.41 -3.91
CA ILE A 132 15.59 -16.33 -5.35
C ILE A 132 16.70 -15.51 -6.06
N GLY A 133 17.14 -14.42 -5.44
CA GLY A 133 18.25 -13.61 -5.93
C GLY A 133 19.54 -14.43 -6.07
N GLY A 134 19.92 -15.13 -5.00
CA GLY A 134 21.13 -15.96 -4.99
C GLY A 134 21.10 -17.10 -6.02
N VAL A 135 19.95 -17.76 -6.20
CA VAL A 135 19.81 -18.79 -7.25
C VAL A 135 19.98 -18.21 -8.65
N ARG A 136 19.44 -17.01 -8.92
CA ARG A 136 19.60 -16.35 -10.22
C ARG A 136 21.04 -15.97 -10.52
N GLU A 137 21.78 -15.50 -9.52
CA GLU A 137 23.21 -15.18 -9.67
C GLU A 137 24.03 -16.44 -9.99
N GLN A 138 23.70 -17.58 -9.40
CA GLN A 138 24.37 -18.85 -9.69
C GLN A 138 24.08 -19.39 -11.10
N VAL A 139 22.89 -19.14 -11.65
CA VAL A 139 22.49 -19.62 -12.99
C VAL A 139 23.00 -18.70 -14.11
N ASN A 140 23.17 -17.41 -13.83
CA ASN A 140 23.62 -16.43 -14.82
C ASN A 140 25.16 -16.27 -14.87
N ASN A 141 25.89 -16.98 -14.00
CA ASN A 141 27.35 -17.11 -14.02
C ASN A 141 27.76 -18.44 -14.67
#